data_AF-A0A392QK44-F1
#
_entry.id   AF-A0A392QK44-F1
#
_cell.length_a   1.000
_cell.length_b   1.000
_cell.length_c   1.000
_cell.angle_alpha   90.00
_cell.angle_beta   90.00
_cell.angle_gamma   90.00
#
_symmetry.space_group_name_H-M   'P 1'
#
loop_
_entity.id
_entity.type
_entity.pdbx_description
1 polymer ?
#
loop_
_entity_poly.entity_id
_entity_poly.type
_entity_poly.pdbx_seq_one_letter_code
_entity_poly.pdbx_strand_id
1 'polypeptide(L)' 'MVKAIRVHELGGPQVLKWEDVEIGEPKEGEVRVKNKAIGVNFIDVYFRKGVYNAPS' A
#
# COMPACT_ATOMS: atom_id res chain seq x y z
N MET A 1 15.15 -5.36 0.00
CA MET A 1 14.24 -4.35 0.55
C MET A 1 13.83 -3.37 -0.53
N VAL A 2 12.56 -2.98 -0.57
CA VAL A 2 12.03 -1.91 -1.43
C VAL A 2 11.21 -0.95 -0.59
N LYS A 3 10.99 0.28 -1.06
CA LYS A 3 10.16 1.25 -0.35
C LYS A 3 8.68 1.07 -0.67
N ALA A 4 7.83 1.24 0.35
CA ALA A 4 6.38 1.29 0.21
C ALA A 4 5.77 2.32 1.18
N ILE A 5 4.58 2.81 0.83
CA ILE A 5 3.72 3.53 1.78
C ILE A 5 2.89 2.50 2.56
N ARG A 6 2.99 2.51 3.88
CA ARG A 6 2.23 1.65 4.81
C ARG A 6 1.32 2.49 5.69
N VAL A 7 0.16 1.92 6.04
CA VAL A 7 -0.83 2.49 6.94
C VAL A 7 -1.08 1.46 8.03
N HIS A 8 -0.61 1.74 9.24
CA HIS A 8 -0.77 0.83 10.39
C HIS A 8 -1.96 1.21 11.28
N GLU A 9 -2.45 2.44 11.14
CA GLU A 9 -3.60 2.98 11.85
C GLU A 9 -4.42 3.88 10.93
N LEU A 10 -5.73 3.96 11.17
CA LEU A 10 -6.62 4.79 10.36
C LEU A 10 -6.47 6.27 10.73
N GLY A 11 -6.54 7.16 9.74
CA GLY A 11 -6.50 8.59 10.02
C GLY A 11 -6.28 9.54 8.85
N GLY A 12 -5.77 10.73 9.19
CA GLY A 12 -5.36 11.76 8.24
C GLY A 12 -4.05 11.41 7.52
N PRO A 13 -3.53 12.26 6.63
CA PRO A 13 -2.32 11.98 5.86
C PRO A 13 -1.08 11.59 6.69
N GLN A 14 -0.98 12.03 7.95
CA GLN A 14 0.12 11.76 8.87
C GLN A 14 0.35 10.27 9.20
N VAL A 15 -0.65 9.42 8.96
CA VAL A 15 -0.55 7.97 9.19
C VAL A 15 0.19 7.24 8.05
N LEU A 16 0.43 7.91 6.92
CA LEU A 16 1.19 7.34 5.80
C LEU A 16 2.68 7.26 6.17
N LYS A 17 3.22 6.05 6.22
CA LYS A 17 4.63 5.81 6.55
C LYS A 17 5.41 5.31 5.34
N TRP A 18 6.55 5.93 5.05
CA TRP A 18 7.47 5.50 4.00
C TRP A 18 8.51 4.54 4.57
N GLU A 19 8.32 3.26 4.31
CA GLU A 19 9.03 2.17 5.00
C GLU A 19 9.76 1.26 4.02
N ASP A 20 10.85 0.64 4.46
CA ASP A 20 11.44 -0.50 3.76
C ASP A 20 10.59 -1.74 4.04
N VAL A 21 10.29 -2.48 2.99
CA VAL A 21 9.55 -3.75 3.07
C VAL A 21 10.31 -4.85 2.33
N GLU A 22 10.16 -6.07 2.83
CA GLU A 22 10.57 -7.29 2.14
C GLU A 22 9.41 -7.81 1.30
N ILE A 23 9.72 -8.23 0.07
CA ILE A 23 8.74 -8.82 -0.85
C ILE A 23 9.24 -10.23 -1.18
N GLY A 24 8.44 -11.23 -0.84
CA GLY A 24 8.71 -12.65 -1.16
C GLY A 24 8.55 -12.95 -2.64
N GLU A 25 8.96 -14.15 -3.07
CA GLU A 25 8.78 -14.61 -4.45
C GLU A 25 7.29 -14.75 -4.82
N PRO A 26 6.90 -14.41 -6.06
CA PRO A 26 5.52 -14.58 -6.51
C PRO A 26 5.13 -16.07 -6.50
N LYS A 27 3.88 -16.36 -6.12
CA LYS A 27 3.30 -17.71 -6.17
C LYS A 27 2.84 -18.06 -7.59
N GLU A 28 2.39 -19.29 -7.77
CA GLU A 28 1.75 -19.71 -9.03
C GLU A 28 0.57 -18.79 -9.37
N GLY A 29 0.58 -18.24 -10.58
CA GLY A 29 -0.43 -17.27 -11.04
C GLY A 29 -0.18 -15.81 -10.66
N GLU A 30 0.85 -15.51 -9.87
CA GLU A 30 1.22 -14.13 -9.50
C GLU A 30 2.36 -13.58 -10.38
N VAL A 31 2.47 -12.24 -10.46
CA VAL A 31 3.58 -11.56 -11.14
C VAL A 31 4.22 -10.52 -10.23
N ARG A 32 5.55 -10.36 -10.36
CA ARG A 32 6.30 -9.31 -9.66
C ARG A 32 6.51 -8.12 -10.59
N VAL A 33 6.03 -6.94 -10.17
CA VAL A 33 6.10 -5.71 -10.96
C VAL A 33 7.04 -4.70 -10.31
N LYS A 34 7.96 -4.13 -11.10
CA LYS A 34 8.76 -2.96 -10.68
C LYS A 34 8.06 -1.68 -11.12
N ASN A 35 7.25 -1.12 -10.22
CA ASN A 35 6.50 0.11 -10.49
C ASN A 35 7.44 1.26 -10.90
N LYS A 36 7.11 1.92 -12.01
CA LYS A 36 7.76 3.16 -12.49
C LYS A 36 6.91 4.41 -12.27
N ALA A 37 5.60 4.21 -12.26
CA ALA A 37 4.60 5.20 -11.90
C ALA A 37 3.49 4.49 -11.09
N ILE A 38 2.86 5.21 -10.18
CA ILE A 38 1.74 4.73 -9.37
C ILE A 38 0.66 5.82 -9.41
N GLY A 39 -0.55 5.45 -9.81
CA GLY A 39 -1.69 6.37 -9.79
C GLY A 39 -2.18 6.59 -8.36
N VAL A 40 -2.57 7.82 -8.05
CA VAL A 40 -3.26 8.16 -6.79
C VAL A 40 -4.72 8.41 -7.12
N ASN A 41 -5.61 7.72 -6.42
CA ASN A 41 -7.06 7.80 -6.62
C ASN A 41 -7.74 8.30 -5.35
N PHE A 42 -8.91 8.94 -5.48
CA PHE A 42 -9.60 9.48 -4.30
C PHE A 42 -10.03 8.38 -3.31
N ILE A 43 -10.25 7.15 -3.81
CA ILE A 43 -10.56 5.97 -2.99
C ILE A 43 -9.45 5.62 -1.99
N ASP A 44 -8.19 6.00 -2.25
CA ASP A 44 -7.07 5.75 -1.34
C ASP A 44 -7.28 6.47 0.01
N VAL A 45 -7.96 7.62 -0.01
CA VAL A 45 -8.36 8.35 1.20
C VAL A 45 -9.40 7.56 1.99
N TYR A 46 -10.31 6.85 1.33
CA TYR A 46 -11.36 6.07 1.99
C TYR A 46 -10.78 4.88 2.74
N PHE A 47 -9.82 4.17 2.15
CA PHE A 47 -9.10 3.10 2.85
C PHE A 47 -8.28 3.66 4.02
N ARG A 48 -7.50 4.73 3.81
CA ARG A 48 -6.68 5.32 4.90
C ARG A 48 -7.53 5.85 6.06
N LYS A 49 -8.71 6.41 5.79
CA LYS A 49 -9.64 6.89 6.82
C LYS A 49 -10.50 5.76 7.44
N GLY A 50 -10.49 4.56 6.86
CA GLY A 50 -11.29 3.43 7.32
C GLY A 50 -12.76 3.50 6.95
N VAL A 51 -13.12 4.28 5.92
CA VAL A 51 -14.45 4.25 5.31
C VAL A 51 -14.68 2.89 4.62
N TYR A 52 -13.61 2.32 4.07
CA TYR A 52 -13.56 0.94 3.58
C TYR A 52 -12.54 0.14 4.35
N ASN A 53 -12.86 -1.13 4.61
CA ASN A 53 -11.93 -2.09 5.17
C ASN A 53 -10.85 -2.40 4.15
N ALA A 54 -9.59 -2.28 4.54
CA ALA A 54 -8.49 -2.75 3.72
C ALA A 54 -8.62 -4.27 3.49
N PRO A 55 -8.16 -4.78 2.33
CA PRO A 55 -8.08 -6.22 2.11
C PRO A 55 -7.23 -6.88 3.20
N SER A 56 -7.70 -8.03 3.69
CA SER A 56 -6.98 -8.90 4.64
C SER A 56 -5.80 -9.61 3.99
#